data_AF-A0A7X6WBR2-F1
#
_entry.id   AF-A0A7X6WBR2-F1
#
_cell.length_a   1.000
_cell.length_b   1.000
_cell.length_c   1.000
_cell.angle_alpha   90.00
_cell.angle_beta   90.00
_cell.angle_gamma   90.00
#
_symmetry.space_group_name_H-M   'P 1'
#
loop_
_entity.id
_entity.type
_entity.pdbx_description
1 polymer ?
#
loop_
_entity_poly.entity_id
_entity_poly.type
_entity_poly.pdbx_seq_one_letter_code
_entity_poly.pdbx_strand_id
1 'polypeptide(L)'
;MKVTCIVCPLGCSIDIKTENNEIIQISGNDCKRGIDFAKAEFYNPQRMVTTMVSLNYGEFAFLPVISESEIPKKNLKDCIQLLQSLIVKAPIKMGDIIIENILGTGINIIAAKTAKRGEL
;
A
#
# COMPACT_ATOMS: atom_id res chain seq x y z
N MET A 1 -1.80 -21.05 10.56
CA MET A 1 -1.39 -20.25 9.40
C MET A 1 0.13 -20.13 9.40
N LYS A 2 0.79 -20.18 8.25
CA LYS A 2 2.22 -19.87 8.11
C LYS A 2 2.40 -18.55 7.39
N VAL A 3 3.32 -17.71 7.85
CA VAL A 3 3.68 -16.45 7.21
C VAL A 3 5.20 -16.27 7.16
N THR A 4 5.70 -15.73 6.05
CA THR A 4 7.09 -15.29 5.96
C THR A 4 7.18 -13.86 6.46
N CYS A 5 8.02 -13.62 7.47
CA CYS A 5 8.27 -12.27 7.97
C CYS A 5 8.98 -11.43 6.92
N ILE A 6 8.36 -10.35 6.44
CA ILE A 6 8.93 -9.45 5.43
C ILE A 6 9.63 -8.22 6.01
N VAL A 7 9.71 -8.11 7.34
CA VAL A 7 10.24 -6.92 8.03
C VAL A 7 11.77 -6.79 7.90
N CYS A 8 12.48 -7.89 7.66
CA CYS A 8 13.94 -7.89 7.55
C CYS A 8 14.42 -9.00 6.60
N PRO A 9 15.66 -8.93 6.09
CA PRO A 9 16.14 -9.84 5.05
C PRO A 9 16.28 -11.31 5.48
N LEU A 10 16.22 -11.61 6.79
CA LEU A 10 16.26 -12.99 7.29
C LEU A 10 15.03 -13.82 6.87
N GLY A 11 13.87 -13.18 6.68
CA GLY A 11 12.70 -13.88 6.14
C GLY A 11 12.18 -15.02 7.01
N CYS A 12 12.19 -14.90 8.34
CA CYS A 12 11.79 -15.98 9.26
C CYS A 12 10.42 -16.58 8.87
N SER A 13 10.31 -17.91 8.89
CA SER A 13 9.06 -18.63 8.67
C SER A 13 8.31 -18.77 9.99
N ILE A 14 7.22 -18.02 10.14
CA ILE A 14 6.45 -17.92 11.38
C ILE A 14 5.20 -18.78 11.28
N ASP A 15 5.03 -19.68 12.25
CA ASP A 15 3.85 -20.48 12.48
C ASP A 15 2.92 -19.79 13.49
N ILE A 16 1.68 -19.52 13.07
CA ILE A 16 0.61 -18.92 13.88
C ILE A 16 -0.46 -19.99 14.12
N LYS A 17 -0.67 -20.37 15.38
CA LYS A 17 -1.78 -21.22 15.80
C LYS A 17 -2.94 -20.36 16.31
N THR A 18 -4.15 -20.75 15.94
CA THR A 18 -5.36 -19.95 16.16
C THR A 18 -6.51 -20.83 16.66
N GLU A 19 -7.29 -20.33 17.61
CA GLU A 19 -8.57 -20.90 18.04
C GLU A 19 -9.59 -19.77 18.12
N ASN A 20 -10.83 -20.00 17.66
CA ASN A 20 -11.92 -19.01 17.72
C ASN A 20 -11.56 -17.61 17.17
N ASN A 21 -10.82 -17.53 16.06
CA ASN A 21 -10.30 -16.28 15.47
C ASN A 21 -9.31 -15.48 16.34
N GLU A 22 -8.77 -16.10 17.39
CA GLU A 22 -7.71 -15.51 18.22
C GLU A 22 -6.40 -16.28 18.09
N ILE A 23 -5.29 -15.57 18.24
CA ILE A 23 -3.96 -16.17 18.19
C ILE A 23 -3.65 -16.79 19.56
N ILE A 24 -3.52 -18.11 19.60
CA ILE A 24 -3.12 -18.83 20.82
C ILE A 24 -1.60 -18.95 20.96
N GLN A 25 -0.88 -19.01 19.83
CA GLN A 25 0.57 -19.20 19.85
C GLN A 25 1.20 -18.68 18.56
N ILE A 26 2.36 -18.04 18.68
CA ILE A 26 3.24 -17.64 17.58
C ILE A 26 4.61 -18.27 17.83
N SER A 27 5.19 -18.90 16.81
CA SER A 27 6.51 -19.53 16.88
C SER A 27 7.26 -19.40 15.55
N GLY A 28 8.60 -19.55 15.57
CA GLY A 28 9.43 -19.45 14.36
C GLY A 28 9.94 -18.03 14.05
N ASN A 29 9.72 -17.07 14.95
CA ASN A 29 10.30 -15.73 14.88
C ASN A 29 11.58 -15.64 15.73
N ASP A 30 12.60 -14.95 15.21
CA ASP A 30 13.85 -14.69 15.97
C ASP A 30 13.84 -13.34 16.71
N CYS A 31 12.79 -12.54 16.54
CA CYS A 31 12.70 -11.23 17.15
C CYS A 31 11.26 -10.79 17.42
N LYS A 32 11.10 -9.74 18.23
CA LYS A 32 9.80 -9.12 18.56
C LYS A 32 9.09 -8.55 17.32
N ARG A 33 9.84 -7.95 16.39
CA ARG A 33 9.29 -7.41 15.13
C ARG A 33 8.55 -8.47 14.31
N GLY A 34 9.04 -9.72 14.32
CA GLY A 34 8.36 -10.83 13.65
C GLY A 34 7.02 -11.18 14.30
N ILE A 35 6.92 -11.12 15.63
CA ILE A 35 5.66 -11.32 16.36
C ILE A 35 4.67 -10.21 16.00
N ASP A 36 5.12 -8.96 16.04
CA ASP A 36 4.27 -7.80 15.75
C ASP A 36 3.76 -7.85 14.30
N PHE A 37 4.63 -8.20 13.34
CA PHE A 37 4.24 -8.45 11.95
C PHE A 37 3.23 -9.59 11.82
N ALA A 38 3.47 -10.74 12.45
CA ALA A 38 2.57 -11.89 12.37
C ALA A 38 1.17 -11.56 12.93
N LYS A 39 1.10 -10.79 14.02
CA LYS A 39 -0.17 -10.30 14.57
C LYS A 39 -0.88 -9.35 13.61
N ALA A 40 -0.16 -8.35 13.07
CA ALA A 40 -0.72 -7.39 12.13
C ALA A 40 -1.24 -8.10 10.86
N GLU A 41 -0.45 -9.01 10.31
CA GLU A 41 -0.79 -9.79 9.11
C GLU A 41 -2.02 -10.70 9.34
N PHE A 42 -2.20 -11.22 10.55
CA PHE A 42 -3.36 -12.04 10.90
C PHE A 42 -4.64 -11.22 11.10
N TYR A 43 -4.58 -10.15 11.92
CA TYR A 43 -5.78 -9.40 12.30
C TYR A 43 -6.23 -8.39 11.25
N ASN A 44 -5.30 -7.65 10.66
CA ASN A 44 -5.60 -6.63 9.67
C ASN A 44 -4.40 -6.44 8.73
N PRO A 45 -4.20 -7.31 7.73
CA PRO A 45 -3.08 -7.15 6.81
C PRO A 45 -3.24 -5.84 6.03
N GLN A 46 -2.19 -5.02 5.98
CA GLN A 46 -2.17 -3.74 5.28
C GLN A 46 -0.99 -3.67 4.30
N ARG A 47 -1.11 -2.89 3.24
CA ARG A 47 -0.04 -2.70 2.24
C ARG A 47 -0.03 -1.27 1.73
N MET A 48 1.16 -0.77 1.42
CA MET A 48 1.32 0.44 0.61
C MET A 48 0.75 0.20 -0.79
N VAL A 49 -0.06 1.14 -1.29
CA VAL A 49 -0.54 1.10 -2.68
C VAL A 49 0.42 1.92 -3.53
N THR A 50 1.06 1.28 -4.50
CA THR A 50 1.88 1.92 -5.53
C THR A 50 1.33 1.54 -6.89
N THR A 51 0.91 2.52 -7.68
CA THR A 51 0.35 2.28 -9.03
C THR A 51 0.59 3.50 -9.93
N MET A 52 0.03 3.48 -11.13
CA MET A 52 0.03 4.60 -12.06
C MET A 52 -1.41 5.06 -12.35
N VAL A 53 -1.57 6.37 -12.52
CA VAL A 53 -2.83 6.98 -13.00
C VAL A 53 -2.57 7.64 -14.36
N SER A 54 -3.61 7.79 -15.18
CA SER A 54 -3.47 8.42 -16.49
C SER A 54 -3.15 9.91 -16.33
N LEU A 55 -2.20 10.42 -17.11
CA LEU A 55 -1.77 11.81 -17.04
C LEU A 55 -1.98 12.50 -18.40
N ASN A 56 -2.82 13.52 -18.40
CA ASN A 56 -3.02 14.39 -19.54
C ASN A 56 -2.05 15.57 -19.53
N TYR A 57 -1.63 15.98 -20.74
CA TYR A 57 -0.74 17.11 -20.98
C TYR A 57 0.64 16.99 -20.31
N GLY A 58 1.00 15.80 -19.84
CA GLY A 58 2.28 15.54 -19.19
C GLY A 58 3.37 15.18 -20.17
N GLU A 59 4.62 15.31 -19.72
CA GLU A 59 5.81 14.77 -20.41
C GLU A 59 5.78 13.22 -20.50
N PHE A 60 4.91 12.57 -19.72
CA PHE A 60 4.61 11.15 -19.75
C PHE A 60 3.08 10.93 -19.83
N ALA A 61 2.66 9.78 -20.36
CA ALA A 61 1.24 9.40 -20.42
C ALA A 61 0.65 8.96 -19.07
N PHE A 62 1.51 8.67 -18.07
CA PHE A 62 1.11 8.18 -16.76
C PHE A 62 1.88 8.87 -15.65
N LEU A 63 1.21 9.06 -14.51
CA LEU A 63 1.81 9.56 -13.27
C LEU A 63 1.91 8.42 -12.25
N PRO A 64 3.12 8.09 -11.75
CA PRO A 64 3.27 7.21 -10.60
C PRO A 64 2.68 7.84 -9.34
N VAL A 65 1.86 7.06 -8.62
CA VAL A 65 1.24 7.47 -7.35
C VAL A 65 1.51 6.45 -6.26
N ILE A 66 1.53 6.92 -5.02
CA ILE A 66 1.74 6.11 -3.83
C ILE A 66 0.76 6.53 -2.74
N SER A 67 0.26 5.59 -1.93
CA SER A 67 -0.48 5.94 -0.72
C SER A 67 0.44 6.57 0.32
N GLU A 68 -0.07 7.49 1.14
CA GLU A 68 0.72 8.12 2.20
C GLU A 68 1.08 7.15 3.33
N SER A 69 0.26 6.11 3.52
CA SER A 69 0.47 5.03 4.49
C SER A 69 -0.18 3.72 4.02
N GLU A 70 -0.11 2.66 4.83
CA GLU A 70 -0.59 1.33 4.50
C GLU A 70 -2.12 1.24 4.50
N ILE A 71 -2.69 0.78 3.38
CA ILE A 71 -4.13 0.58 3.20
C ILE A 71 -4.48 -0.88 3.55
N PRO A 72 -5.57 -1.14 4.29
CA PRO A 72 -6.03 -2.50 4.57
C PRO A 72 -6.22 -3.34 3.30
N LYS A 73 -5.79 -4.60 3.34
CA LYS A 73 -5.80 -5.53 2.19
C LYS A 73 -7.18 -5.64 1.53
N LYS A 74 -8.22 -5.62 2.36
CA LYS A 74 -9.63 -5.67 1.91
C LYS A 74 -10.01 -4.51 0.98
N ASN A 75 -9.36 -3.35 1.10
CA ASN A 75 -9.64 -2.15 0.32
C ASN A 75 -8.75 -2.00 -0.93
N LEU A 76 -7.71 -2.86 -1.09
CA LEU A 76 -6.73 -2.69 -2.17
C LEU A 76 -7.35 -2.82 -3.56
N LYS A 77 -8.27 -3.76 -3.75
CA LYS A 77 -8.90 -3.99 -5.06
C LYS A 77 -9.69 -2.77 -5.52
N ASP A 78 -10.54 -2.25 -4.65
CA ASP A 78 -11.37 -1.08 -4.93
C ASP A 78 -10.50 0.17 -5.12
N CYS A 79 -9.42 0.30 -4.32
CA CYS A 79 -8.46 1.40 -4.44
C CYS A 79 -7.77 1.39 -5.81
N ILE A 80 -7.33 0.22 -6.28
CA ILE A 80 -6.68 0.09 -7.59
C ILE A 80 -7.67 0.40 -8.72
N GLN A 81 -8.90 -0.12 -8.64
CA GLN A 81 -9.93 0.15 -9.67
C GLN A 81 -10.27 1.64 -9.77
N LEU A 82 -10.39 2.32 -8.63
CA LEU A 82 -10.61 3.76 -8.60
C LEU A 82 -9.44 4.50 -9.28
N LEU A 83 -8.20 4.16 -8.93
CA LEU A 83 -7.01 4.81 -9.48
C LEU A 83 -6.83 4.55 -10.98
N GLN A 84 -7.17 3.35 -11.47
CA GLN A 84 -7.10 3.01 -12.89
C GLN A 84 -8.05 3.84 -13.76
N SER A 85 -9.19 4.28 -13.22
CA SER A 85 -10.15 5.13 -13.94
C SER A 85 -9.84 6.63 -13.83
N LEU A 86 -8.85 7.01 -13.00
CA LEU A 86 -8.48 8.40 -12.78
C LEU A 86 -7.60 8.96 -13.91
N ILE A 87 -7.96 10.17 -14.36
CA ILE A 87 -7.15 10.98 -15.27
C ILE A 87 -6.81 12.30 -14.56
N VAL A 88 -5.52 12.57 -14.38
CA VAL A 88 -5.01 13.82 -13.81
C VAL A 88 -4.33 14.67 -14.89
N LYS A 89 -4.03 15.93 -14.61
CA LYS A 89 -3.46 16.87 -15.60
C LYS A 89 -2.16 17.47 -15.08
N ALA A 90 -1.14 17.52 -15.93
CA ALA A 90 0.12 18.19 -15.62
C ALA A 90 -0.02 19.73 -15.64
N PRO A 91 0.80 20.48 -14.87
CA PRO A 91 1.93 20.01 -14.07
C PRO A 91 1.51 19.52 -12.67
N ILE A 92 2.22 18.52 -12.15
CA ILE A 92 2.05 17.96 -10.80
C ILE A 92 3.42 17.84 -10.15
N LYS A 93 3.54 18.20 -8.87
CA LYS A 93 4.76 18.03 -8.08
C LYS A 93 4.70 16.74 -7.27
N MET A 94 5.85 16.14 -7.03
CA MET A 94 5.97 15.04 -6.08
C MET A 94 5.41 15.47 -4.71
N GLY A 95 4.60 14.60 -4.10
CA GLY A 95 3.93 14.86 -2.83
C GLY A 95 2.56 15.52 -2.97
N ASP A 96 2.18 16.02 -4.15
CA ASP A 96 0.83 16.57 -4.36
C ASP A 96 -0.23 15.48 -4.13
N ILE A 97 -1.31 15.85 -3.44
CA ILE A 97 -2.44 14.96 -3.19
C ILE A 97 -3.23 14.78 -4.49
N ILE A 98 -3.33 13.53 -4.93
CA ILE A 98 -4.09 13.10 -6.11
C ILE A 98 -5.52 12.72 -5.72
N ILE A 99 -5.67 12.02 -4.60
CA ILE A 99 -6.97 11.72 -3.97
C ILE A 99 -6.81 11.88 -2.46
N GLU A 100 -7.67 12.70 -1.85
CA GLU A 100 -7.76 12.83 -0.40
C GLU A 100 -8.65 11.72 0.18
N ASN A 101 -8.26 11.16 1.34
CA ASN A 101 -9.07 10.20 2.09
C ASN A 101 -9.64 9.04 1.24
N ILE A 102 -8.74 8.28 0.60
CA ILE A 102 -9.09 7.20 -0.32
C ILE A 102 -10.00 6.18 0.35
N LEU A 103 -11.20 5.98 -0.22
CA LEU A 103 -12.23 5.05 0.29
C LEU A 103 -12.61 5.26 1.77
N GLY A 104 -12.47 6.48 2.30
CA GLY A 104 -12.80 6.78 3.69
C GLY A 104 -11.79 6.21 4.71
N THR A 105 -10.58 5.86 4.28
CA THR A 105 -9.55 5.25 5.14
C THR A 105 -8.76 6.25 5.99
N GLY A 106 -8.90 7.55 5.72
CA GLY A 106 -8.08 8.62 6.27
C GLY A 106 -6.71 8.76 5.62
N ILE A 107 -6.43 8.00 4.54
CA ILE A 107 -5.14 7.96 3.86
C ILE A 107 -5.23 8.67 2.51
N ASN A 108 -4.24 9.47 2.15
CA ASN A 108 -4.17 10.13 0.86
C ASN A 108 -3.44 9.28 -0.17
N ILE A 109 -3.75 9.48 -1.45
CA ILE A 109 -2.91 9.06 -2.57
C ILE A 109 -2.16 10.28 -3.07
N ILE A 110 -0.83 10.19 -3.11
CA ILE A 110 0.06 11.30 -3.48
C ILE A 110 0.87 10.97 -4.74
N ALA A 111 1.31 12.01 -5.45
CA ALA A 111 2.21 11.86 -6.58
C ALA A 111 3.59 11.38 -6.11
N ALA A 112 4.06 10.25 -6.63
CA ALA A 112 5.38 9.71 -6.30
C ALA A 112 6.51 10.36 -7.13
N LYS A 113 6.16 11.16 -8.14
CA LYS A 113 7.11 11.86 -9.01
C LYS A 113 6.51 13.18 -9.49
N THR A 114 7.36 14.19 -9.70
CA THR A 114 6.98 15.42 -10.41
C THR A 114 6.80 15.12 -11.89
N ALA A 115 5.69 15.58 -12.47
CA ALA A 115 5.43 15.53 -13.90
C ALA A 115 5.21 16.95 -14.45
N LYS A 116 6.07 17.37 -15.38
CA LYS A 116 5.96 18.64 -16.08
C LYS A 116 4.97 18.52 -17.24
N ARG A 117 4.56 19.68 -17.78
CA ARG A 117 3.81 19.69 -19.03
C ARG A 117 4.69 19.14 -20.17
N GLY A 118 4.11 18.31 -21.01
CA GLY A 118 4.75 17.84 -22.24
C GLY A 118 4.75 18.94 -23.30
N GLU A 119 5.73 18.88 -24.20
CA GLU A 119 5.72 19.64 -25.44
C GLU A 119 4.81 18.88 -26.44
N LEU A 120 3.87 19.61 -27.07
CA LEU A 120 2.92 19.06 -28.06
C LEU A 120 3.62 18.72 -29.38
#